data_AF-A0AAN6QFS9-F1
#
_entry.id   AF-A0AAN6QFS9-F1
#
_cell.length_a   1.000
_cell.length_b   1.000
_cell.length_c   1.000
_cell.angle_alpha   90.00
_cell.angle_beta   90.00
_cell.angle_gamma   90.00
#
_symmetry.space_group_name_H-M   'P 1'
#
loop_
_entity.id
_entity.type
_entity.pdbx_description
1 polymer ?
#
loop_
_entity_poly.entity_id
_entity_poly.type
_entity_poly.pdbx_seq_one_letter_code
_entity_poly.pdbx_strand_id
1 'polypeptide(L)'
;MSSRPVYLFVYGRTSRTRGHFAIFVPNASDVGKTPSKTETCKGTVIHVVGNPMAGFFHEFKRNYNTYASKSLGTVVLLGYIQESLHVDPSSSAFSTDVVALGSLDAAALQVPAPGQSDVRAPVDGVSVPFV
;
A
#
# COMPACT_ATOMS: atom_id res chain seq x y z
N MET A 1 -17.92 -17.21 10.07
CA MET A 1 -17.72 -15.87 9.50
C MET A 1 -16.49 -15.94 8.61
N SER A 2 -16.58 -15.49 7.37
CA SER A 2 -15.42 -15.48 6.45
C SER A 2 -14.47 -14.34 6.81
N SER A 3 -13.17 -14.58 6.68
CA SER A 3 -12.12 -13.64 7.07
C SER A 3 -11.05 -13.53 6.00
N ARG A 4 -10.48 -12.35 5.83
CA ARG A 4 -9.41 -12.07 4.87
C ARG A 4 -8.11 -11.69 5.57
N PRO A 5 -6.97 -12.25 5.15
CA PRO A 5 -5.69 -11.84 5.68
C PRO A 5 -5.35 -10.42 5.22
N VAL A 6 -4.68 -9.67 6.09
CA VAL A 6 -4.15 -8.34 5.81
C VAL A 6 -2.64 -8.40 5.92
N TYR A 7 -1.94 -7.92 4.90
CA TYR A 7 -0.49 -7.94 4.85
C TYR A 7 0.08 -6.52 4.83
N LEU A 8 1.22 -6.34 5.47
CA LEU A 8 2.10 -5.19 5.31
C LEU A 8 3.10 -5.48 4.20
N PHE A 9 3.09 -4.64 3.18
CA PHE A 9 4.14 -4.59 2.18
C PHE A 9 5.17 -3.55 2.59
N VAL A 10 6.42 -3.98 2.73
CA VAL A 10 7.57 -3.12 2.96
C VAL A 10 8.32 -3.01 1.63
N TYR A 11 8.29 -1.83 1.03
CA TYR A 11 9.03 -1.55 -0.20
C TYR A 11 10.44 -1.08 0.14
N GLY A 12 11.43 -1.71 -0.48
CA GLY A 12 12.84 -1.37 -0.26
C GLY A 12 13.18 0.05 -0.74
N ARG A 13 14.20 0.65 -0.12
CA ARG A 13 14.85 1.87 -0.64
C ARG A 13 15.59 1.50 -1.93
N THR A 14 15.44 2.33 -2.96
CA THR A 14 16.28 2.27 -4.16
C THR A 14 17.05 3.58 -4.30
N SER A 15 17.97 3.67 -5.27
CA SER A 15 18.63 4.94 -5.60
C SER A 15 17.64 6.04 -6.04
N ARG A 16 16.41 5.68 -6.43
CA ARG A 16 15.39 6.60 -6.96
C ARG A 16 14.17 6.75 -6.06
N THR A 17 14.00 5.89 -5.06
CA THR A 17 12.79 5.87 -4.22
C THR A 17 13.14 5.68 -2.75
N ARG A 18 12.49 6.45 -1.89
CA ARG A 18 12.49 6.20 -0.45
C ARG A 18 11.69 4.91 -0.17
N GLY A 19 12.05 4.23 0.91
CA GLY A 19 11.28 3.10 1.39
C GLY A 19 9.89 3.58 1.77
N HIS A 20 8.87 2.79 1.47
CA HIS A 20 7.50 3.08 1.85
C HIS A 20 6.80 1.80 2.25
N PHE A 21 5.62 1.95 2.84
CA PHE A 21 4.79 0.85 3.29
C PHE A 21 3.45 0.90 2.58
N ALA A 22 2.83 -0.26 2.42
CA ALA A 22 1.44 -0.37 2.01
C ALA A 22 0.74 -1.49 2.77
N ILE A 23 -0.57 -1.36 2.88
CA ILE A 23 -1.44 -2.45 3.30
C ILE A 23 -1.89 -3.19 2.05
N PHE A 24 -1.92 -4.52 2.09
CA PHE A 24 -2.43 -5.36 1.02
C PHE A 24 -3.50 -6.30 1.54
N VAL A 25 -4.61 -6.38 0.81
CA VAL A 25 -5.71 -7.32 1.07
C VAL A 25 -5.98 -8.10 -0.22
N PRO A 26 -5.89 -9.44 -0.22
CA PRO A 26 -6.17 -10.24 -1.40
C PRO A 26 -7.66 -10.21 -1.76
N ASN A 27 -7.93 -10.35 -3.06
CA ASN A 27 -9.28 -10.54 -3.59
C ASN A 27 -9.85 -11.89 -3.11
N ALA A 28 -11.18 -12.06 -3.12
CA ALA A 28 -11.86 -13.30 -2.68
C ALA A 28 -11.22 -14.57 -3.27
N SER A 29 -10.89 -14.54 -4.57
CA SER A 29 -10.32 -15.66 -5.32
C SER A 29 -8.90 -16.05 -4.88
N ASP A 30 -8.18 -15.14 -4.21
CA ASP A 30 -6.76 -15.28 -3.87
C ASP A 30 -6.51 -15.27 -2.35
N VAL A 31 -7.55 -15.32 -1.51
CA VAL A 31 -7.44 -15.32 -0.04
C VAL A 31 -6.56 -16.46 0.50
N GLY A 32 -6.56 -17.63 -0.16
CA GLY A 32 -5.75 -18.78 0.22
C GLY A 32 -4.27 -18.70 -0.21
N LYS A 33 -3.87 -17.63 -0.90
CA LYS A 33 -2.50 -17.46 -1.41
C LYS A 33 -1.71 -16.50 -0.54
N THR A 34 -0.42 -16.77 -0.40
CA THR A 34 0.50 -15.82 0.24
C THR A 34 1.05 -14.88 -0.83
N PRO A 35 0.89 -13.55 -0.69
CA PRO A 35 1.41 -12.60 -1.65
C PRO A 35 2.93 -12.72 -1.74
N SER A 36 3.43 -12.98 -2.94
CA SER A 36 4.86 -13.17 -3.21
C SER A 36 5.21 -12.72 -4.62
N LYS A 37 6.52 -12.66 -4.93
CA LYS A 37 7.01 -12.37 -6.28
C LYS A 37 6.93 -13.55 -7.22
N THR A 38 6.82 -14.76 -6.67
CA THR A 38 6.91 -16.03 -7.40
C THR A 38 5.53 -16.58 -7.77
N GLU A 39 4.48 -16.14 -7.10
CA GLU A 39 3.10 -16.60 -7.32
C GLU A 39 2.14 -15.44 -7.60
N THR A 40 1.07 -15.75 -8.33
CA THR A 40 0.02 -14.78 -8.63
C THR A 40 -0.92 -14.64 -7.44
N CYS A 41 -0.94 -13.44 -6.86
CA CYS A 41 -1.91 -13.04 -5.85
C CYS A 41 -2.40 -11.65 -6.21
N LYS A 42 -3.69 -11.52 -6.56
CA LYS A 42 -4.32 -10.24 -6.83
C LYS A 42 -5.02 -9.73 -5.58
N GLY A 43 -4.96 -8.42 -5.40
CA GLY A 43 -5.61 -7.77 -4.28
C GLY A 43 -5.68 -6.25 -4.43
N THR A 44 -6.11 -5.63 -3.36
CA THR A 44 -6.05 -4.18 -3.18
C THR A 44 -4.80 -3.81 -2.40
N VAL A 45 -4.02 -2.88 -2.94
CA VAL A 45 -2.95 -2.18 -2.19
C VAL A 45 -3.49 -0.83 -1.75
N ILE A 46 -3.37 -0.52 -0.47
CA ILE A 46 -3.70 0.76 0.16
C ILE A 46 -2.40 1.42 0.58
N HIS A 47 -2.08 2.57 0.01
CA HIS A 47 -0.84 3.29 0.33
C HIS A 47 -0.97 4.79 0.07
N VAL A 48 0.08 5.52 0.45
CA VAL A 48 0.24 6.92 0.10
C VAL A 48 1.36 7.07 -0.93
N VAL A 49 1.08 7.83 -1.99
CA VAL A 49 2.01 8.14 -3.06
C VAL A 49 2.20 9.65 -3.15
N GLY A 50 3.39 10.07 -3.56
CA GLY A 50 3.71 11.48 -3.68
C GLY A 50 5.18 11.73 -3.45
N ASN A 51 5.51 12.99 -3.17
CA ASN A 51 6.86 13.39 -2.85
C ASN A 51 6.85 14.52 -1.81
N PRO A 52 7.95 14.71 -1.07
CA PRO A 52 8.01 15.73 -0.02
C PRO A 52 7.61 17.14 -0.46
N MET A 53 7.96 17.56 -1.68
CA MET A 53 7.71 18.92 -2.16
C MET A 53 6.25 19.15 -2.59
N ALA A 54 5.60 18.13 -3.15
CA ALA A 54 4.21 18.21 -3.61
C ALA A 54 3.20 17.78 -2.53
N GLY A 55 3.66 17.00 -1.53
CA GLY A 55 2.81 16.30 -0.58
C GLY A 55 2.51 14.87 -1.02
N PHE A 56 1.80 14.15 -0.15
CA PHE A 56 1.39 12.77 -0.39
C PHE A 56 -0.13 12.65 -0.43
N PHE A 57 -0.62 11.67 -1.18
CA PHE A 57 -2.04 11.41 -1.39
C PHE A 57 -2.31 9.92 -1.26
N HIS A 58 -3.49 9.56 -0.76
CA HIS A 58 -3.93 8.18 -0.72
C HIS A 58 -4.18 7.67 -2.15
N GLU A 59 -3.71 6.45 -2.42
CA GLU A 59 -3.96 5.74 -3.65
C GLU A 59 -4.34 4.29 -3.32
N PHE A 60 -5.37 3.80 -4.00
CA PHE A 60 -5.81 2.42 -3.94
C PHE A 60 -5.47 1.74 -5.26
N LYS A 61 -4.58 0.75 -5.25
CA LYS A 61 -4.34 -0.08 -6.43
C LYS A 61 -5.24 -1.31 -6.37
N ARG A 62 -6.22 -1.37 -7.25
CA ARG A 62 -7.16 -2.49 -7.37
C ARG A 62 -6.62 -3.55 -8.30
N ASN A 63 -6.88 -4.82 -8.00
CA ASN A 63 -6.37 -5.98 -8.75
C ASN A 63 -4.86 -5.96 -8.98
N TYR A 64 -4.11 -5.40 -8.03
CA TYR A 64 -2.65 -5.40 -8.06
C TYR A 64 -2.14 -6.83 -7.97
N ASN A 65 -1.35 -7.26 -8.95
CA ASN A 65 -0.73 -8.58 -8.98
C ASN A 65 0.67 -8.51 -8.36
N THR A 66 0.92 -9.30 -7.32
CA THR A 66 2.23 -9.36 -6.66
C THR A 66 3.29 -10.08 -7.49
N TYR A 67 2.87 -10.94 -8.42
CA TYR A 67 3.76 -11.71 -9.28
C TYR A 67 4.71 -10.79 -10.07
N ALA A 68 5.99 -11.14 -10.07
CA ALA A 68 7.05 -10.38 -10.74
C ALA A 68 7.14 -8.89 -10.33
N SER A 69 6.53 -8.49 -9.20
CA SER A 69 6.66 -7.14 -8.69
C SER A 69 8.11 -6.86 -8.28
N LYS A 70 8.76 -5.96 -9.01
CA LYS A 70 10.15 -5.57 -8.74
C LYS A 70 10.28 -4.78 -7.44
N SER A 71 9.24 -4.03 -7.07
CA SER A 71 9.26 -3.13 -5.92
C SER A 71 8.95 -3.83 -4.61
N LEU A 72 8.14 -4.90 -4.62
CA LEU A 72 7.74 -5.62 -3.41
C LEU A 72 8.98 -6.07 -2.64
N GLY A 73 9.16 -5.62 -1.40
CA GLY A 73 10.31 -6.01 -0.59
C GLY A 73 9.96 -7.17 0.33
N THR A 74 9.55 -6.83 1.54
CA THR A 74 9.11 -7.79 2.57
C THR A 74 7.58 -7.81 2.64
N VAL A 75 7.03 -8.99 2.89
CA VAL A 75 5.59 -9.21 3.11
C VAL A 75 5.43 -9.73 4.53
N VAL A 76 4.62 -9.06 5.35
CA VAL A 76 4.36 -9.44 6.74
C VAL A 76 2.86 -9.59 6.95
N LEU A 77 2.40 -10.72 7.47
CA LEU A 77 0.99 -10.89 7.87
C LEU A 77 0.72 -10.03 9.11
N LEU A 78 -0.21 -9.09 9.01
CA LEU A 78 -0.66 -8.26 10.14
C LEU A 78 -1.77 -8.94 10.94
N GLY A 79 -2.62 -9.72 10.27
CA GLY A 79 -3.75 -10.40 10.89
C GLY A 79 -4.87 -10.69 9.91
N TYR A 80 -6.08 -10.85 10.43
CA TYR A 80 -7.27 -11.16 9.66
C TYR A 80 -8.39 -10.16 9.96
N ILE A 81 -9.13 -9.77 8.94
CA ILE A 81 -10.31 -8.91 9.04
C ILE A 81 -11.56 -9.66 8.58
N GLN A 82 -12.74 -9.20 8.99
CA GLN A 82 -14.00 -9.72 8.44
C GLN A 82 -14.12 -9.36 6.95
N GLU A 83 -14.59 -10.31 6.15
CA GLU A 83 -14.72 -10.12 4.70
C GLU A 83 -15.60 -8.92 4.32
N SER A 84 -16.64 -8.62 5.10
CA SER A 84 -17.53 -7.48 4.90
C SER A 84 -16.84 -6.10 4.96
N LEU A 85 -15.64 -6.01 5.52
CA LEU A 85 -14.90 -4.75 5.63
C LEU A 85 -14.13 -4.40 4.35
N HIS A 86 -13.97 -5.37 3.42
CA HIS A 86 -13.29 -5.16 2.15
C HIS A 86 -14.25 -5.40 0.98
N VAL A 87 -14.22 -4.52 -0.01
CA VAL A 87 -15.03 -4.63 -1.23
C VAL A 87 -14.09 -4.88 -2.41
N ASP A 88 -14.26 -6.04 -3.05
CA ASP A 88 -13.54 -6.35 -4.28
C ASP A 88 -13.99 -5.42 -5.42
N PRO A 89 -13.07 -4.98 -6.29
CA PRO A 89 -13.42 -4.17 -7.45
C PRO A 89 -14.32 -4.97 -8.40
N SER A 90 -15.29 -4.29 -9.04
CA SER A 90 -16.20 -4.92 -10.01
C SER A 90 -15.51 -5.39 -11.29
N SER A 91 -14.42 -4.72 -11.67
CA SER A 91 -13.56 -5.10 -12.79
C SER A 91 -12.45 -6.03 -12.33
N SER A 92 -11.97 -6.91 -13.21
CA SER A 92 -10.78 -7.74 -12.99
C SER A 92 -9.47 -7.09 -13.47
N ALA A 93 -9.57 -5.94 -14.13
CA ALA A 93 -8.44 -5.19 -14.64
C ALA A 93 -7.75 -4.42 -13.50
N PHE A 94 -6.43 -4.24 -13.63
CA PHE A 94 -5.68 -3.36 -12.74
C PHE A 94 -6.17 -1.92 -12.88
N SER A 95 -6.40 -1.23 -11.76
CA SER A 95 -6.69 0.19 -11.75
C SER A 95 -6.11 0.87 -10.51
N THR A 96 -5.91 2.19 -10.63
CA THR A 96 -5.60 3.08 -9.51
C THR A 96 -6.80 3.95 -9.23
N ASP A 97 -7.16 4.07 -7.96
CA ASP A 97 -8.30 4.84 -7.51
C ASP A 97 -7.93 5.67 -6.27
N VAL A 98 -8.72 6.70 -5.98
CA VAL A 98 -8.62 7.51 -4.77
C VAL A 98 -9.90 7.40 -3.93
N VAL A 99 -10.94 6.74 -4.46
CA VAL A 99 -12.23 6.57 -3.80
C VAL A 99 -12.24 5.28 -2.97
N ALA A 100 -12.71 5.41 -1.73
CA ALA A 100 -12.95 4.27 -0.84
C ALA A 100 -14.19 3.48 -1.28
N LEU A 101 -14.06 2.16 -1.41
CA LEU A 101 -15.17 1.26 -1.76
C LEU A 101 -15.77 0.57 -0.53
N GLY A 102 -14.93 0.25 0.46
CA GLY A 102 -15.34 -0.45 1.67
C GLY A 102 -14.95 0.28 2.95
N SER A 103 -15.39 -0.26 4.09
CA SER A 103 -15.11 0.31 5.42
C SER A 103 -13.61 0.34 5.73
N LEU A 104 -12.83 -0.64 5.25
CA LEU A 104 -11.37 -0.63 5.40
C LEU A 104 -10.73 0.57 4.68
N ASP A 105 -11.13 0.82 3.45
CA ASP A 105 -10.62 1.94 2.66
C ASP A 105 -11.04 3.28 3.30
N ALA A 106 -12.29 3.36 3.76
CA ALA A 106 -12.80 4.53 4.46
C ALA A 106 -12.02 4.80 5.77
N ALA A 107 -11.69 3.75 6.52
CA ALA A 107 -10.84 3.86 7.71
C ALA A 107 -9.43 4.33 7.36
N ALA A 108 -8.85 3.86 6.24
CA ALA A 108 -7.55 4.33 5.78
C ALA A 108 -7.55 5.83 5.46
N LEU A 109 -8.63 6.36 4.88
CA LEU A 109 -8.79 7.79 4.58
C LEU A 109 -8.97 8.67 5.83
N GLN A 110 -9.33 8.10 6.99
CA GLN A 110 -9.40 8.87 8.24
C GLN A 110 -8.02 9.31 8.75
N VAL A 111 -6.97 8.59 8.35
CA VAL A 111 -5.59 9.01 8.63
C VAL A 111 -5.15 9.95 7.52
N PRO A 112 -4.83 11.23 7.81
CA PRO A 112 -4.41 12.17 6.79
C PRO A 112 -3.09 11.71 6.17
N ALA A 113 -2.97 11.83 4.85
CA ALA A 113 -1.71 11.60 4.17
C ALA A 113 -0.67 12.64 4.63
N PRO A 114 0.63 12.30 4.64
CA PRO A 114 1.67 13.25 5.00
C PRO A 114 1.63 14.52 4.13
N GLY A 115 1.71 15.68 4.78
CA GLY A 115 1.74 16.97 4.11
C GLY A 115 3.06 17.23 3.38
N GLN A 116 3.14 18.41 2.78
CA GLN A 116 4.40 18.91 2.24
C GLN A 116 5.44 19.05 3.35
N SER A 117 6.67 18.65 3.06
CA SER A 117 7.80 18.76 3.97
C SER A 117 8.98 19.38 3.25
N ASP A 118 9.68 20.27 3.95
CA ASP A 118 10.92 20.83 3.43
C ASP A 118 12.00 19.74 3.43
N VAL A 119 12.47 19.37 2.22
CA VAL A 119 13.52 18.36 2.03
C VAL A 119 14.84 18.79 2.66
N ARG A 120 15.01 20.09 2.91
CA ARG A 120 16.19 20.70 3.55
C ARG A 120 16.05 20.82 5.06
N ALA A 121 14.87 20.56 5.62
CA ALA A 121 14.71 20.62 7.06
C ALA A 121 15.61 19.57 7.73
N PRO A 122 16.29 19.92 8.84
CA PRO A 122 17.07 18.97 9.61
C PRO A 122 16.22 17.76 10.01
N VAL A 123 16.71 16.56 9.73
CA VAL A 123 16.10 15.33 10.26
C VAL A 123 16.65 15.16 11.67
N ASP A 124 15.77 15.12 12.67
CA ASP A 124 16.13 15.00 14.10
C ASP A 124 17.14 16.06 14.58
N GLY A 125 17.08 17.28 14.02
CA GLY A 125 17.96 18.39 14.41
C GLY A 125 19.36 18.33 13.78
N VAL A 126 19.67 17.36 12.92
CA VAL A 126 20.96 17.25 12.22
C VAL A 126 20.83 17.84 10.82
N SER A 127 21.50 18.97 10.57
CA SER A 127 21.69 19.51 9.23
C SER A 127 22.92 18.86 8.60
N VAL A 128 22.72 18.01 7.59
CA VAL A 128 23.84 17.58 6.73
C VAL A 128 24.04 18.61 5.62
N PRO A 129 25.19 19.30 5.57
CA PRO A 129 25.51 20.15 4.44
C PRO A 129 25.71 19.26 3.21
N PHE A 130 24.96 19.53 2.13
CA PHE A 130 25.22 18.92 0.84
C PHE A 130 26.49 19.56 0.25
N VAL A 131 27.51 18.73 -0.02
CA VAL A 131 28.67 19.06 -0.86
C VAL A 131 28.32 18.76 -2.32
#